data_AF-W4LU78-F1
#
_entry.id   AF-W4LU78-F1
#
_cell.length_a   1.000
_cell.length_b   1.000
_cell.length_c   1.000
_cell.angle_alpha   90.00
_cell.angle_beta   90.00
_cell.angle_gamma   90.00
#
_symmetry.space_group_name_H-M   'P 1'
#
loop_
_entity.id
_entity.type
_entity.pdbx_description
1 polymer ?
#
loop_
_entity_poly.entity_id
_entity_poly.type
_entity_poly.pdbx_seq_one_letter_code
_entity_poly.pdbx_strand_id
1 'polypeptide(L)'
;MARPSTLTHKGIQRLREALSTGVGYESACALAGVAYRSFARWRAEAYRDRGPDEPPPPKVLRELREMLESVSAELERECLTQLREAAQKNWQASAWLLERRFPETWGRHQLQWKPPEKTEEPQPLVVQFVDARGETIRPAEAVPANGVADSP
;
A
#
# COMPACT_ATOMS: atom_id res chain seq x y z
N MET A 1 24.79 -26.62 -12.73
CA MET A 1 23.52 -26.92 -13.44
C MET A 1 23.17 -25.73 -14.32
N ALA A 2 22.89 -25.96 -15.61
CA ALA A 2 22.55 -24.89 -16.55
C ALA A 2 21.19 -24.27 -16.22
N ARG A 3 21.12 -22.94 -16.28
CA ARG A 3 19.89 -22.17 -16.02
C ARG A 3 18.90 -22.39 -17.17
N PRO A 4 17.70 -22.93 -16.93
CA PRO A 4 16.74 -23.25 -17.98
C PRO A 4 16.33 -21.98 -18.72
N SER A 5 16.40 -22.04 -20.05
CA SER A 5 15.98 -20.97 -20.97
C SER A 5 14.50 -21.06 -21.36
N THR A 6 13.81 -22.13 -20.96
CA THR A 6 12.42 -22.43 -21.33
C THR A 6 11.57 -22.58 -20.07
N LEU A 7 10.38 -21.95 -20.06
CA LEU A 7 9.43 -22.06 -18.96
C LEU A 7 8.81 -23.46 -18.96
N THR A 8 9.00 -24.19 -17.87
CA THR A 8 8.46 -25.53 -17.67
C THR A 8 7.50 -25.54 -16.48
N HIS A 9 6.58 -26.50 -16.44
CA HIS A 9 5.66 -26.66 -15.32
C HIS A 9 6.41 -26.82 -13.98
N LYS A 10 7.52 -27.57 -13.96
CA LYS A 10 8.41 -27.67 -12.79
C LYS A 10 9.02 -26.33 -12.38
N GLY A 11 9.35 -25.47 -13.35
CA GLY A 11 9.83 -24.11 -13.09
C GLY A 11 8.76 -23.22 -12.45
N ILE A 12 7.49 -23.34 -12.89
CA ILE A 12 6.35 -22.64 -12.29
C ILE A 12 6.13 -23.08 -10.84
N GLN A 13 6.18 -24.38 -10.56
CA GLN A 13 6.02 -24.91 -9.21
C GLN A 13 7.09 -24.38 -8.25
N ARG A 14 8.36 -24.42 -8.65
CA ARG A 14 9.46 -23.86 -7.84
C ARG A 14 9.35 -22.35 -7.64
N LEU A 15 8.87 -21.62 -8.65
CA LEU A 15 8.58 -20.19 -8.52
C LEU A 15 7.46 -19.95 -7.50
N ARG A 16 6.39 -20.76 -7.53
CA ARG A 16 5.29 -20.69 -6.56
C ARG A 16 5.79 -20.92 -5.14
N GLU A 17 6.56 -21.99 -4.92
CA GLU A 17 7.14 -22.32 -3.62
C GLU A 17 8.00 -21.18 -3.07
N ALA A 18 8.81 -20.54 -3.91
CA ALA A 18 9.62 -19.41 -3.49
C ALA A 18 8.76 -18.16 -3.21
N LEU A 19 7.78 -17.84 -4.06
CA LEU A 19 6.94 -16.66 -3.91
C LEU A 19 5.98 -16.77 -2.71
N SER A 20 5.55 -17.98 -2.35
CA SER A 20 4.68 -18.18 -1.18
C SER A 20 5.36 -17.82 0.15
N THR A 21 6.70 -17.68 0.18
CA THR A 21 7.42 -17.19 1.36
C THR A 21 7.46 -15.66 1.45
N GLY A 22 6.93 -14.94 0.46
CA GLY A 22 6.93 -13.47 0.42
C GLY A 22 8.24 -12.82 -0.03
N VAL A 23 9.17 -13.57 -0.61
CA VAL A 23 10.39 -12.98 -1.21
C VAL A 23 10.08 -12.29 -2.53
N GLY A 24 10.88 -11.28 -2.89
CA GLY A 24 10.77 -10.60 -4.18
C GLY A 24 11.07 -11.49 -5.39
N TYR A 25 10.66 -11.06 -6.58
CA TYR A 25 10.77 -11.85 -7.82
C TYR A 25 12.21 -12.26 -8.18
N GLU A 26 13.21 -11.43 -7.93
CA GLU A 26 14.61 -11.76 -8.21
C GLU A 26 15.10 -12.93 -7.35
N SER A 27 14.85 -12.87 -6.04
CA SER A 27 15.16 -13.94 -5.10
C SER A 27 14.38 -15.20 -5.42
N ALA A 28 13.08 -15.08 -5.74
CA ALA A 28 12.26 -16.22 -6.14
C ALA A 28 12.81 -16.90 -7.40
N CYS A 29 13.25 -16.11 -8.39
CA CYS A 29 13.90 -16.65 -9.59
C CYS A 29 15.22 -17.34 -9.25
N ALA A 30 16.04 -16.77 -8.38
CA ALA A 30 17.30 -17.39 -7.96
C ALA A 30 17.06 -18.74 -7.25
N LEU A 31 16.10 -18.80 -6.33
CA LEU A 31 15.69 -20.02 -5.63
C LEU A 31 15.11 -21.08 -6.57
N ALA A 32 14.28 -20.66 -7.53
CA ALA A 32 13.70 -21.56 -8.53
C ALA A 32 14.71 -22.01 -9.61
N GLY A 33 15.91 -21.43 -9.62
CA GLY A 33 16.93 -21.66 -10.63
C GLY A 33 16.61 -21.04 -11.99
N VAL A 34 15.72 -20.05 -12.06
CA VAL A 34 15.29 -19.38 -13.29
C VAL A 34 16.09 -18.07 -13.51
N ALA A 35 16.34 -17.71 -14.76
CA ALA A 35 16.92 -16.40 -15.07
C ALA A 35 15.87 -15.30 -14.91
N TYR A 36 16.16 -14.27 -14.11
CA TYR A 36 15.22 -13.18 -13.90
C TYR A 36 14.80 -12.50 -15.22
N ARG A 37 15.74 -12.29 -16.15
CA ARG A 37 15.41 -11.76 -17.49
C ARG A 37 14.39 -12.61 -18.24
N SER A 38 14.52 -13.94 -18.18
CA SER A 38 13.58 -14.86 -18.81
C SER A 38 12.21 -14.77 -18.14
N PHE A 39 12.17 -14.78 -16.81
CA PHE A 39 10.94 -14.61 -16.03
C PHE A 39 10.24 -13.28 -16.35
N ALA A 40 10.96 -12.17 -16.33
CA ALA A 40 10.43 -10.84 -16.64
C ALA A 40 9.78 -10.80 -18.03
N ARG A 41 10.44 -11.39 -19.04
CA ARG A 41 9.87 -11.53 -20.40
C ARG A 41 8.61 -12.37 -20.41
N TRP A 42 8.59 -13.53 -19.74
CA TRP A 42 7.40 -14.39 -19.69
C TRP A 42 6.24 -13.74 -18.95
N ARG A 43 6.52 -13.03 -17.84
CA ARG A 43 5.52 -12.26 -17.11
C ARG A 43 4.94 -11.15 -17.97
N ALA A 44 5.78 -10.38 -18.67
CA ALA A 44 5.31 -9.34 -19.59
C ALA A 44 4.39 -9.92 -20.68
N GLU A 45 4.78 -11.04 -21.29
CA GLU A 45 3.97 -11.71 -22.32
C GLU A 45 2.66 -12.32 -21.77
N ALA A 46 2.67 -12.77 -20.51
CA ALA A 46 1.50 -13.34 -19.83
C ALA A 46 0.44 -12.28 -19.47
N TYR A 47 0.88 -11.05 -19.16
CA TYR A 47 0.01 -9.89 -18.88
C TYR A 47 -0.23 -8.99 -20.08
N ARG A 48 0.32 -9.33 -21.25
CA ARG A 48 0.14 -8.54 -22.46
C ARG A 48 -1.33 -8.52 -22.86
N ASP A 49 -1.86 -7.32 -23.06
CA ASP A 49 -3.18 -7.12 -23.65
C ASP A 49 -3.17 -7.62 -25.10
N ARG A 50 -4.18 -8.41 -25.44
CA ARG A 50 -4.35 -9.01 -26.77
C ARG A 50 -5.63 -8.49 -27.38
N GLY A 51 -5.57 -8.17 -28.67
CA GLY A 51 -6.76 -7.82 -29.44
C GLY A 51 -7.73 -9.00 -29.56
N PRO A 52 -9.00 -8.72 -29.94
CA PRO A 52 -10.02 -9.75 -30.10
C PRO A 52 -9.69 -10.80 -31.18
N ASP A 53 -8.88 -10.43 -32.18
CA ASP A 53 -8.48 -11.30 -33.30
C ASP A 53 -7.16 -12.06 -33.04
N GLU A 54 -6.49 -11.81 -31.91
CA GLU A 54 -5.24 -12.49 -31.58
C GLU A 54 -5.48 -13.84 -30.90
N PRO A 55 -4.66 -14.87 -31.22
CA PRO A 55 -4.77 -16.15 -30.54
C PRO A 55 -4.43 -15.99 -29.04
N PRO A 56 -5.07 -16.79 -28.17
CA PRO A 56 -4.80 -16.75 -26.75
C PRO A 56 -3.33 -17.12 -26.47
N PRO A 57 -2.75 -16.61 -25.36
CA PRO A 57 -1.38 -16.95 -24.99
C PRO A 57 -1.21 -18.47 -24.80
N PRO A 58 -0.01 -19.03 -25.03
CA PRO A 58 0.29 -20.42 -24.72
C PRO A 58 -0.16 -20.81 -23.31
N LYS A 59 -0.62 -22.06 -23.13
CA LYS A 59 -1.14 -22.57 -21.85
C LYS A 59 -0.20 -22.29 -20.67
N VAL A 60 1.10 -22.49 -20.87
CA VAL A 60 2.13 -22.27 -19.84
C VAL A 60 2.22 -20.83 -19.34
N LEU A 61 1.92 -19.83 -20.19
CA LEU A 61 1.89 -18.43 -19.77
C LEU A 61 0.62 -18.09 -18.99
N ARG A 62 -0.51 -18.73 -19.33
CA ARG A 62 -1.73 -18.62 -18.53
C ARG A 62 -1.55 -19.25 -17.15
N GLU A 63 -0.97 -20.46 -17.10
CA GLU A 63 -0.62 -21.12 -15.83
C GLU A 63 0.33 -20.26 -14.99
N LEU A 64 1.32 -19.60 -15.62
CA LEU A 64 2.20 -18.66 -14.92
C LEU A 64 1.41 -17.49 -14.34
N ARG A 65 0.54 -16.86 -15.11
CA ARG A 65 -0.27 -15.73 -14.66
C ARG A 65 -1.20 -16.11 -13.51
N GLU A 66 -1.97 -17.19 -13.68
CA GLU A 66 -2.88 -17.71 -12.66
C GLU A 66 -2.11 -18.08 -11.37
N MET A 67 -0.91 -18.66 -11.50
CA MET A 67 -0.05 -18.93 -10.36
C MET A 67 0.40 -17.64 -9.65
N LEU A 68 0.82 -16.61 -10.39
CA LEU A 68 1.26 -15.33 -9.81
C LEU A 68 0.11 -14.61 -9.09
N GLU A 69 -1.09 -14.61 -9.66
CA GLU A 69 -2.28 -14.03 -9.05
C GLU A 69 -2.68 -14.81 -7.79
N SER A 70 -2.75 -16.13 -7.87
CA SER A 70 -3.13 -16.98 -6.73
C SER A 70 -2.14 -16.92 -5.57
N VAL A 71 -0.82 -17.01 -5.83
CA VAL A 71 0.19 -16.96 -4.77
C VAL A 71 0.22 -15.60 -4.08
N SER A 72 -0.01 -14.52 -4.83
CA SER A 72 -0.08 -13.17 -4.26
C SER A 72 -1.30 -13.02 -3.34
N ALA A 73 -2.46 -13.50 -3.77
CA ALA A 73 -3.68 -13.47 -2.96
C ALA A 73 -3.58 -14.37 -1.71
N GLU A 74 -2.97 -15.56 -1.84
CA GLU A 74 -2.71 -16.46 -0.72
C GLU A 74 -1.77 -15.82 0.31
N LEU A 75 -0.69 -15.20 -0.14
CA LEU A 75 0.26 -14.49 0.72
C LEU A 75 -0.38 -13.28 1.40
N GLU A 76 -1.16 -12.48 0.67
CA GLU A 76 -1.89 -11.34 1.23
C GLU A 76 -2.85 -11.80 2.33
N ARG A 77 -3.62 -12.86 2.09
CA ARG A 77 -4.51 -13.47 3.09
C ARG A 77 -3.74 -13.91 4.33
N GLU A 78 -2.60 -14.59 4.15
CA GLU A 78 -1.76 -15.08 5.25
C GLU A 78 -1.23 -13.92 6.10
N CYS A 79 -0.67 -12.88 5.46
CA CYS A 79 -0.23 -11.66 6.14
C CYS A 79 -1.37 -10.98 6.90
N LEU A 80 -2.57 -10.92 6.33
CA LEU A 80 -3.76 -10.37 7.00
C LEU A 80 -4.20 -11.22 8.20
N THR A 81 -4.11 -12.55 8.12
CA THR A 81 -4.38 -13.42 9.27
C THR A 81 -3.43 -13.11 10.41
N GLN A 82 -2.12 -13.07 10.15
CA GLN A 82 -1.10 -12.73 11.15
C GLN A 82 -1.32 -11.34 11.74
N LEU A 83 -1.72 -10.37 10.91
CA LEU A 83 -2.05 -9.02 11.36
C LEU A 83 -3.28 -9.02 12.28
N ARG A 84 -4.33 -9.78 11.96
CA ARG A 84 -5.54 -9.92 12.79
C ARG A 84 -5.26 -10.62 14.11
N GLU A 85 -4.30 -11.53 14.15
CA GLU A 85 -3.82 -12.14 15.39
C GLU A 85 -3.05 -11.13 16.24
N ALA A 86 -2.13 -10.36 15.63
CA ALA A 86 -1.40 -9.29 16.30
C ALA A 86 -2.33 -8.20 16.87
N ALA A 87 -3.41 -7.91 16.15
CA ALA A 87 -4.47 -6.97 16.55
C ALA A 87 -5.15 -7.31 17.88
N GLN A 88 -5.12 -8.58 18.32
CA GLN A 88 -5.65 -8.97 19.62
C GLN A 88 -4.85 -8.40 20.80
N LYS A 89 -3.57 -8.09 20.58
CA LYS A 89 -2.65 -7.57 21.60
C LYS A 89 -2.21 -6.13 21.32
N ASN A 90 -2.26 -5.70 20.06
CA ASN A 90 -1.88 -4.37 19.64
C ASN A 90 -3.00 -3.68 18.87
N TRP A 91 -3.65 -2.70 19.50
CA TRP A 91 -4.73 -1.91 18.90
C TRP A 91 -4.30 -1.19 17.61
N GLN A 92 -3.01 -0.88 17.44
CA GLN A 92 -2.49 -0.18 16.26
C GLN A 92 -2.63 -1.04 15.00
N ALA A 93 -2.57 -2.37 15.12
CA ALA A 93 -2.82 -3.28 14.00
C ALA A 93 -4.31 -3.26 13.58
N SER A 94 -5.24 -3.18 14.53
CA SER A 94 -6.67 -2.95 14.24
C SER A 94 -6.89 -1.60 13.57
N ALA A 95 -6.30 -0.53 14.10
CA ALA A 95 -6.41 0.81 13.54
C ALA A 95 -5.90 0.86 12.10
N TRP A 96 -4.73 0.27 11.83
CA TRP A 96 -4.18 0.19 10.47
C TRP A 96 -5.11 -0.53 9.49
N LEU A 97 -5.76 -1.62 9.92
CA LEU A 97 -6.71 -2.35 9.08
C LEU A 97 -7.97 -1.52 8.80
N LEU A 98 -8.49 -0.81 9.80
CA LEU A 98 -9.64 0.08 9.67
C LEU A 98 -9.35 1.24 8.71
N GLU A 99 -8.20 1.90 8.86
CA GLU A 99 -7.73 2.99 7.97
C GLU A 99 -7.72 2.54 6.50
N ARG A 100 -7.25 1.32 6.22
CA ARG A 100 -7.14 0.79 4.85
C ARG A 100 -8.47 0.29 4.29
N ARG A 101 -9.31 -0.34 5.11
CA ARG A 101 -10.56 -0.95 4.64
C ARG A 101 -11.71 0.05 4.55
N PHE A 102 -11.69 1.06 5.41
CA PHE A 102 -12.74 2.05 5.57
C PHE A 102 -12.14 3.47 5.58
N PRO A 103 -11.43 3.89 4.51
CA PRO A 103 -10.72 5.17 4.47
C PRO A 103 -11.65 6.38 4.60
N GLU A 104 -12.91 6.28 4.20
CA GLU A 104 -13.88 7.38 4.35
C GLU A 104 -14.19 7.72 5.81
N THR A 105 -14.17 6.72 6.70
CA THR A 105 -14.52 6.88 8.11
C THR A 105 -13.30 6.97 9.01
N TRP A 106 -12.22 6.26 8.66
CA TRP A 106 -11.03 6.11 9.50
C TRP A 106 -9.77 6.66 8.83
N GLY A 107 -9.85 7.14 7.59
CA GLY A 107 -8.71 7.69 6.87
C GLY A 107 -8.21 8.99 7.51
N ARG A 108 -6.97 9.34 7.17
CA ARG A 108 -6.36 10.58 7.69
C ARG A 108 -7.04 11.79 7.04
N HIS A 109 -7.88 12.47 7.81
CA HIS A 109 -8.41 13.77 7.42
C HIS A 109 -7.29 14.80 7.50
N GLN A 110 -6.75 15.19 6.34
CA GLN A 110 -5.90 16.38 6.27
C GLN A 110 -6.78 17.60 6.45
N LEU A 111 -6.60 18.32 7.55
CA LEU A 111 -7.13 19.66 7.71
C LEU A 111 -6.45 20.54 6.66
N GLN A 112 -7.13 20.80 5.54
CA GLN A 112 -6.69 21.82 4.60
C GLN A 112 -6.93 23.19 5.22
N TRP A 113 -5.90 23.69 5.89
CA TRP A 113 -5.87 25.08 6.33
C TRP A 113 -5.78 25.98 5.09
N LYS A 114 -6.82 26.77 4.84
CA LYS A 114 -6.79 27.85 3.86
C LYS A 114 -6.45 29.14 4.60
N PRO A 115 -5.32 29.81 4.30
CA PRO A 115 -5.06 31.13 4.85
C PRO A 115 -6.21 32.07 4.48
N PRO A 116 -6.58 33.01 5.36
CA PRO A 116 -7.53 34.06 5.00
C PRO A 116 -6.99 34.83 3.78
N GLU A 117 -7.91 35.22 2.90
CA GLU A 117 -7.60 36.08 1.75
C GLU A 117 -6.94 37.36 2.26
N LYS A 118 -5.86 37.81 1.61
CA LYS A 118 -5.08 39.00 2.04
C LYS A 118 -6.04 40.17 2.21
N THR A 119 -6.38 40.46 3.46
CA THR A 119 -7.11 41.66 3.86
C THR A 119 -6.06 42.71 4.21
N GLU A 120 -6.27 43.96 3.81
CA GLU A 120 -5.31 45.06 4.05
C GLU A 120 -5.10 45.33 5.57
N GLU A 121 -5.99 44.83 6.42
CA GLU A 121 -5.93 44.96 7.87
C GLU A 121 -5.56 43.63 8.56
N PRO A 122 -4.58 43.60 9.49
CA PRO A 122 -4.22 42.41 10.23
C PRO A 122 -5.36 42.02 11.19
N GLN A 123 -6.08 40.94 10.88
CA GLN A 123 -7.08 40.38 11.79
C GLN A 123 -6.41 39.49 12.85
N PRO A 124 -6.80 39.59 14.14
CA PRO A 124 -6.28 38.72 15.18
C PRO A 124 -6.71 37.27 14.93
N LEU A 125 -5.77 36.33 15.02
CA LEU A 125 -6.08 34.91 14.96
C LEU A 125 -6.77 34.51 16.28
N VAL A 126 -8.04 34.11 16.21
CA VAL A 126 -8.79 33.65 17.37
C VAL A 126 -8.85 32.12 17.37
N VAL A 127 -8.13 31.50 18.29
CA VAL A 127 -8.19 30.05 18.51
C VAL A 127 -9.26 29.77 19.56
N GLN A 128 -10.34 29.07 19.16
CA GLN A 128 -11.38 28.63 20.07
C GLN A 128 -11.16 27.16 20.42
N PHE A 129 -11.18 26.86 21.72
CA PHE A 129 -11.18 25.49 22.21
C PHE A 129 -12.62 25.08 22.49
N VAL A 130 -13.15 24.16 21.69
CA VAL A 130 -14.51 23.61 21.83
C VAL A 130 -14.46 22.13 22.21
N ASP A 131 -15.49 21.66 22.90
CA ASP A 131 -15.65 20.25 23.26
C ASP A 131 -16.25 19.43 22.11
N ALA A 132 -16.46 18.13 22.36
CA ALA A 132 -17.02 17.21 21.38
C ALA A 132 -18.47 17.54 20.96
N ARG A 133 -19.15 18.47 21.67
CA ARG A 133 -20.50 18.95 21.38
C ARG A 133 -20.49 20.33 20.71
N GLY A 134 -19.32 20.92 20.50
CA GLY A 134 -19.15 22.26 19.97
C GLY A 134 -19.31 23.37 21.02
N GLU A 135 -19.38 23.03 22.31
CA GLU A 135 -19.46 24.00 23.40
C GLU A 135 -18.06 24.53 23.73
N THR A 136 -17.96 25.84 23.96
CA THR A 136 -16.66 26.49 24.22
C THR A 136 -16.10 26.07 25.58
N ILE A 137 -14.94 25.40 25.60
CA ILE A 137 -14.25 24.94 26.81
C ILE A 137 -13.48 26.09 27.46
N ARG A 138 -12.96 27.04 26.67
CA ARG A 138 -12.21 28.20 27.16
C ARG A 138 -12.56 29.46 26.37
N PRO A 139 -12.69 30.62 27.02
CA PRO A 139 -12.94 31.88 26.31
C PRO A 139 -11.84 32.13 25.28
N ALA A 140 -12.24 32.68 24.14
CA ALA A 140 -11.35 33.05 23.05
C ALA A 140 -10.31 34.09 23.52
N GLU A 141 -9.06 33.67 23.69
CA GLU A 141 -7.94 34.59 23.91
C GLU A 141 -7.40 35.08 22.56
N ALA A 142 -7.34 36.40 22.38
CA ALA A 142 -6.73 37.00 21.21
C ALA A 142 -5.20 36.86 21.32
N VAL A 143 -4.59 36.11 20.41
CA VAL A 143 -3.13 36.04 20.31
C VAL A 143 -2.67 37.26 19.49
N PRO A 144 -1.90 38.21 20.06
CA PRO A 144 -1.43 39.39 19.33
C PRO A 144 -0.44 38.96 18.23
N ALA A 145 -0.53 39.63 17.08
CA ALA A 145 0.19 39.25 15.85
C ALA A 145 1.72 39.47 15.87
N ASN A 146 2.30 39.99 16.95
CA ASN A 146 3.74 40.23 17.06
C ASN A 146 4.26 39.82 18.44
N GLY A 147 5.21 38.88 18.47
CA GLY A 147 5.85 38.43 19.70
C GLY A 147 6.87 37.30 19.54
N VAL A 148 7.80 37.41 18.59
CA VAL A 148 9.14 36.81 18.82
C VAL A 148 9.79 37.69 19.87
N ALA A 149 9.68 37.29 21.13
CA ALA A 149 10.50 37.88 22.18
C ALA A 149 11.89 37.24 22.09
N ASP A 150 12.87 38.01 21.61
CA ASP A 150 14.28 37.76 21.90
C ASP A 150 14.44 37.51 23.40
N SER A 151 14.97 36.35 23.76
CA SER A 151 15.44 36.10 25.12
C SER A 151 16.87 36.64 25.27
N PRO A 152 17.19 37.39 26.33
CA PRO A 152 18.58 37.70 26.68
C PRO A 152 19.34 36.47 27.18
#